data_AF-A0A5J6UG00-F1
#
_entry.id   AF-A0A5J6UG00-F1
#
_cell.length_a   1.000
_cell.length_b   1.000
_cell.length_c   1.000
_cell.angle_alpha   90.00
_cell.angle_beta   90.00
_cell.angle_gamma   90.00
#
_symmetry.space_group_name_H-M   'P 1'
#
loop_
_entity.id
_entity.type
_entity.pdbx_description
1 polymer ?
#
loop_
_entity_poly.entity_id
_entity_poly.type
_entity_poly.pdbx_seq_one_letter_code
_entity_poly.pdbx_strand_id
1 'polypeptide(L)' 'MDLSNVAWRKASRSGENGGNCVELAAVSGAIGVRDSKDPDGPVLLLTCAALREAIGHHMPR' A
#
# COMPACT_ATOMS: atom_id res chain seq x y z
N MET A 1 1.11 -13.32 9.87
CA MET A 1 0.08 -12.29 10.04
C MET A 1 -1.13 -12.70 9.20
N ASP A 2 -2.33 -12.72 9.77
CA ASP A 2 -3.57 -12.85 8.99
C ASP A 2 -3.84 -11.52 8.27
N LEU A 3 -3.92 -11.56 6.94
CA LEU A 3 -4.22 -10.41 6.08
C LEU A 3 -5.61 -10.54 5.45
N SER A 4 -6.37 -11.58 5.79
CA SER A 4 -7.67 -11.86 5.18
C SER A 4 -8.78 -10.93 5.70
N ASN A 5 -8.62 -10.36 6.90
CA ASN A 5 -9.63 -9.51 7.55
C ASN A 5 -9.23 -8.02 7.64
N VAL A 6 -8.21 -7.60 6.88
CA VAL A 6 -7.69 -6.23 6.98
C VAL A 6 -8.41 -5.30 6.01
N ALA A 7 -8.69 -4.07 6.46
CA ALA A 7 -9.36 -3.07 5.64
C ALA A 7 -8.39 -2.47 4.62
N TRP A 8 -8.50 -2.90 3.36
CA TRP A 8 -7.72 -2.37 2.25
C TRP A 8 -8.27 -1.03 1.78
N ARG A 9 -7.38 -0.04 1.66
CA ARG A 9 -7.69 1.29 1.11
C ARG A 9 -6.90 1.52 -0.17
N LYS A 10 -7.64 1.79 -1.25
CA LYS A 10 -7.06 2.17 -2.54
C LYS A 10 -6.59 3.62 -2.54
N ALA A 11 -5.46 3.90 -3.20
CA ALA A 11 -4.96 5.26 -3.35
C ALA A 11 -5.87 6.12 -4.24
N SER A 12 -6.08 7.38 -3.86
CA SER A 12 -7.02 8.29 -4.55
C SER A 12 -6.57 8.74 -5.96
N ARG A 13 -5.31 8.48 -6.35
CA ARG A 13 -4.76 8.78 -7.69
C ARG A 13 -4.91 7.62 -8.69
N SER A 14 -5.69 6.60 -8.36
CA SER A 14 -6.10 5.54 -9.29
C SER A 14 -7.14 6.07 -10.28
N GLY A 15 -6.71 6.91 -11.23
CA GLY A 15 -7.54 7.35 -12.35
C GLY A 15 -7.55 6.34 -13.50
N GLU A 16 -8.59 6.41 -14.34
CA GLU A 16 -8.86 5.53 -15.51
C GLU A 16 -7.71 5.46 -16.55
N ASN A 17 -6.69 6.31 -16.46
CA ASN A 17 -5.55 6.37 -17.37
C ASN A 17 -4.31 5.56 -16.94
N GLY A 18 -4.45 4.53 -16.10
CA GLY A 18 -3.37 3.57 -15.86
C GLY A 18 -2.27 4.02 -14.88
N GLY A 19 -2.58 4.85 -13.89
CA GLY A 19 -1.64 5.24 -12.85
C GLY A 19 -1.62 4.27 -11.66
N ASN A 20 -0.69 3.31 -11.66
CA ASN A 20 -0.18 2.51 -10.53
C ASN A 20 -1.13 2.36 -9.31
N CYS A 21 -2.09 1.43 -9.42
CA CYS A 21 -3.07 1.16 -8.39
C CYS A 21 -2.49 0.29 -7.27
N VAL A 22 -2.02 0.90 -6.18
CA VAL A 22 -1.65 0.20 -4.95
C VAL A 22 -2.75 0.33 -3.89
N GLU A 23 -2.89 -0.71 -3.07
CA GLU A 23 -3.75 -0.71 -1.89
C GLU A 23 -2.91 -0.83 -0.63
N LEU A 24 -3.35 -0.15 0.42
CA LEU A 24 -2.70 -0.11 1.72
C LEU A 24 -3.65 -0.66 2.78
N ALA A 25 -3.14 -1.49 3.69
CA ALA A 25 -3.88 -1.95 4.85
C ALA A 25 -3.04 -1.78 6.12
N ALA A 26 -3.65 -1.21 7.16
CA ALA A 26 -3.05 -1.20 8.48
C ALA A 26 -3.20 -2.58 9.11
N VAL A 27 -2.08 -3.16 9.54
CA VAL A 27 -2.03 -4.46 10.21
C VAL A 27 -1.26 -4.31 11.52
N SER A 28 -1.43 -5.23 12.47
CA SER A 28 -0.83 -5.09 13.80
C SER A 28 0.70 -4.92 13.73
N GLY A 29 1.17 -3.68 13.87
CA GLY A 29 2.58 -3.29 13.83
C GLY A 29 3.17 -2.99 12.46
N ALA A 30 2.40 -3.07 11.37
CA ALA A 30 2.90 -2.85 10.01
C ALA A 30 1.83 -2.28 9.06
N ILE A 31 2.26 -1.95 7.85
CA ILE A 31 1.42 -1.58 6.72
C ILE A 31 1.63 -2.63 5.64
N GLY A 32 0.54 -3.28 5.20
CA GLY A 32 0.52 -4.11 4.00
C GLY A 32 0.36 -3.23 2.77
N VAL A 33 1.17 -3.48 1.75
CA VAL A 33 1.08 -2.85 0.42
C VAL A 33 0.90 -3.96 -0.60
N ARG A 34 -0.12 -3.86 -1.45
CA ARG A 34 -0.31 -4.78 -2.57
C ARG A 34 -0.71 -4.06 -3.84
N ASP A 35 -0.56 -4.73 -4.97
CA ASP A 35 -1.09 -4.26 -6.25
C ASP A 35 -2.61 -4.50 -6.30
N SER A 36 -3.38 -3.46 -6.59
CA SER A 36 -4.84 -3.54 -6.68
C SER A 36 -5.33 -4.43 -7.83
N LYS A 37 -4.49 -4.67 -8.85
CA LYS A 37 -4.80 -5.51 -10.01
C LYS A 37 -4.43 -6.97 -9.76
N ASP A 38 -3.67 -7.26 -8.70
CA ASP A 38 -3.29 -8.61 -8.27
C ASP A 38 -3.52 -8.78 -6.75
N PRO A 39 -4.79 -8.84 -6.31
CA PRO A 39 -5.14 -8.87 -4.88
C PRO A 39 -4.70 -10.15 -4.15
N ASP A 40 -4.51 -11.24 -4.89
CA ASP A 40 -4.02 -12.53 -4.40
C ASP A 40 -2.49 -12.66 -4.53
N GLY A 41 -1.84 -11.65 -5.12
CA GLY A 41 -0.41 -11.55 -5.28
C GLY A 41 0.35 -11.26 -3.97
N PRO A 42 1.68 -11.13 -4.05
CA PRO A 42 2.52 -10.89 -2.89
C PRO A 42 2.22 -9.56 -2.21
N VAL A 43 2.09 -9.58 -0.88
CA VAL A 43 1.93 -8.39 -0.04
C VAL A 43 3.27 -7.98 0.55
N LEU A 44 3.67 -6.73 0.30
CA LEU A 44 4.83 -6.13 0.94
C LEU A 44 4.43 -5.61 2.33
N LEU A 45 5.11 -6.06 3.38
CA LEU A 45 4.91 -5.56 4.75
C LEU A 45 6.01 -4.56 5.10
N LEU A 46 5.59 -3.35 5.47
CA LEU A 46 6.47 -2.25 5.83
C LEU A 46 6.15 -1.76 7.24
N THR A 47 7.15 -1.26 7.97
CA THR A 47 6.86 -0.46 9.17
C THR A 47 6.31 0.91 8.75
N CYS A 48 5.57 1.59 9.64
CA CYS A 48 5.13 2.97 9.38
C CYS A 48 6.31 3.90 9.08
N ALA A 49 7.47 3.70 9.72
CA ALA A 49 8.67 4.48 9.47
C ALA A 49 9.18 4.25 8.04
N ALA A 50 9.32 2.99 7.61
CA ALA A 50 9.78 2.64 6.27
C ALA A 50 8.84 3.19 5.18
N LEU A 51 7.52 3.09 5.39
CA LEU A 51 6.55 3.66 4.46
C LEU A 51 6.66 5.19 4.37
N ARG A 52 6.85 5.86 5.51
CA ARG A 52 6.99 7.33 5.55
C ARG A 52 8.25 7.79 4.80
N GLU A 53 9.38 7.10 5.01
CA GLU A 53 10.62 7.38 4.28
C GLU A 53 10.46 7.15 2.77
N ALA A 54 9.82 6.05 2.37
CA ALA A 54 9.57 5.74 0.97
C ALA A 54 8.72 6.81 0.27
N ILE A 55 7.71 7.35 0.95
CA ILE A 55 6.86 8.43 0.41
C ILE A 55 7.63 9.76 0.40
N GLY A 56 8.39 10.05 1.46
CA GLY A 56 9.19 11.28 1.60
C GLY A 56 10.24 11.44 0.50
N HIS A 57 10.84 10.34 0.02
CA HIS A 57 11.79 10.38 -1.10
C HIS A 57 11.17 10.73 -2.47
N HIS A 58 9.84 10.66 -2.62
CA HIS A 58 9.15 10.93 -3.89
C HIS A 58 8.54 12.34 -3.99
N MET A 59 8.50 13.10 -2.89
CA MET A 59 8.14 14.53 -2.91
C MET A 59 9.41 15.39 -2.81
N PRO A 60 9.86 16.07 -3.88
CA PRO A 60 10.75 17.21 -3.68
C PRO A 60 10.00 18.24 -2.82
N ARG A 61 10.71 18.84 -1.84
CA ARG A 61 10.16 19.90 -0.97
C ARG A 61 9.52 21.02 -1.77
#